data_AF-C5CTD6-F1
#
_entry.id   AF-C5CTD6-F1
#
_cell.length_a   1.000
_cell.length_b   1.000
_cell.length_c   1.000
_cell.angle_alpha   90.00
_cell.angle_beta   90.00
_cell.angle_gamma   90.00
#
_symmetry.space_group_name_H-M   'P 1'
#
loop_
_entity.id
_entity.type
_entity.pdbx_description
1 polymer ?
#
loop_
_entity_poly.entity_id
_entity_poly.type
_entity_poly.pdbx_seq_one_letter_code
_entity_poly.pdbx_strand_id
1 'polypeptide(L)'
;MLKKILAVMAMLFAAVSFAAVDANKGTAADLDGIKGVGPAMSKRILDARKEGEFKDWPDFMQRVKGVKEKKAGKLSAEGLTVNGKAFGGTAGEAVAAKAEKPAKAAAAKPAKP
;
A
#
# COMPACT_ATOMS: atom_id res chain seq x y z
N MET A 1 15.42 4.40 36.32
CA MET A 1 15.30 3.09 35.64
C MET A 1 14.04 2.99 34.78
N LEU A 2 12.85 3.33 35.31
CA LEU A 2 11.57 3.25 34.57
C LEU A 2 11.53 4.05 33.25
N LYS A 3 12.16 5.23 33.21
CA LYS A 3 12.27 6.08 32.01
C LYS A 3 13.01 5.40 30.84
N LYS A 4 13.97 4.50 31.14
CA LYS A 4 14.72 3.75 30.12
C LYS A 4 13.91 2.56 29.59
N ILE A 5 13.10 1.94 30.46
CA ILE A 5 12.18 0.84 30.08
C ILE A 5 11.04 1.37 29.20
N LEU A 6 10.51 2.56 29.52
CA LEU A 6 9.47 3.23 28.72
C LEU A 6 10.00 3.65 27.33
N ALA A 7 11.24 4.11 27.25
CA ALA A 7 11.90 4.45 25.98
C ALA A 7 12.15 3.22 25.08
N VAL A 8 12.45 2.05 25.68
CA VAL A 8 12.65 0.80 24.93
C VAL A 8 11.30 0.22 24.45
N MET A 9 10.24 0.29 25.26
CA MET A 9 8.90 -0.12 24.80
C MET A 9 8.34 0.74 23.66
N ALA A 10 8.69 2.03 23.61
CA ALA A 10 8.28 2.91 22.51
C ALA A 10 8.94 2.57 21.16
N MET A 11 10.18 2.03 21.16
CA MET A 11 10.84 1.56 19.93
C MET A 11 10.28 0.23 19.40
N LEU A 12 9.68 -0.60 20.26
CA LEU A 12 9.14 -1.92 19.87
C LEU A 12 7.80 -1.85 19.10
N PHE A 13 7.14 -0.71 19.04
CA PHE A 13 5.90 -0.52 18.26
C PHE A 13 6.12 -0.10 16.80
N ALA A 14 7.37 0.11 16.36
CA ALA A 14 7.69 0.62 15.03
C ALA A 14 7.75 -0.46 13.92
N ALA A 15 7.56 -1.73 14.24
CA ALA A 15 7.65 -2.85 13.29
C ALA A 15 6.26 -3.45 12.97
N VAL A 16 5.26 -2.62 12.67
CA VAL A 16 4.10 -3.11 11.91
C VAL A 16 4.55 -3.22 10.45
N SER A 17 5.21 -4.35 10.14
CA SER A 17 5.39 -4.78 8.76
C SER A 17 4.00 -4.98 8.17
N PHE A 18 3.54 -4.03 7.35
CA PHE A 18 2.40 -4.23 6.47
C PHE A 18 2.77 -5.38 5.54
N ALA A 19 2.39 -6.61 5.92
CA ALA A 19 2.48 -7.75 5.05
C ALA A 19 1.60 -7.46 3.84
N ALA A 20 2.22 -7.34 2.68
CA ALA A 20 1.47 -7.19 1.45
C ALA A 20 0.54 -8.39 1.28
N VAL A 21 -0.74 -8.12 1.07
CA VAL A 21 -1.76 -9.15 0.87
C VAL A 21 -1.77 -9.49 -0.61
N ASP A 22 -1.57 -10.76 -0.94
CA ASP A 22 -1.63 -11.23 -2.32
C ASP A 22 -3.08 -11.56 -2.70
N ALA A 23 -3.56 -11.09 -3.85
CA ALA A 23 -4.91 -11.37 -4.36
C ALA A 23 -5.20 -12.88 -4.52
N ASN A 24 -4.17 -13.69 -4.80
CA ASN A 24 -4.25 -15.14 -4.94
C ASN A 24 -4.15 -15.89 -3.61
N LYS A 25 -3.75 -15.25 -2.51
CA LYS A 25 -3.56 -15.95 -1.21
C LYS A 25 -4.37 -15.36 -0.07
N GLY A 26 -4.67 -14.07 -0.12
CA GLY A 26 -5.42 -13.34 0.90
C GLY A 26 -6.81 -13.92 1.13
N THR A 27 -7.23 -13.91 2.40
CA THR A 27 -8.59 -14.24 2.79
C THR A 27 -9.53 -13.05 2.57
N ALA A 28 -10.84 -13.25 2.73
CA ALA A 28 -11.80 -12.15 2.69
C ALA A 28 -11.41 -11.03 3.66
N ALA A 29 -11.04 -11.39 4.89
CA ALA A 29 -10.66 -10.44 5.92
C ALA A 29 -9.37 -9.67 5.58
N ASP A 30 -8.37 -10.36 5.00
CA ASP A 30 -7.13 -9.71 4.60
C ASP A 30 -7.36 -8.70 3.48
N LEU A 31 -8.18 -9.07 2.48
CA LEU A 31 -8.55 -8.21 1.38
C LEU A 31 -9.39 -7.02 1.87
N ASP A 32 -10.38 -7.25 2.72
CA ASP A 32 -11.21 -6.19 3.31
C ASP A 32 -10.42 -5.22 4.20
N GLY A 33 -9.30 -5.66 4.76
CA GLY A 33 -8.37 -4.82 5.53
C GLY A 33 -7.60 -3.81 4.67
N ILE A 34 -7.49 -4.03 3.36
CA ILE A 34 -6.76 -3.13 2.46
C ILE A 34 -7.58 -1.88 2.22
N LYS A 35 -7.00 -0.71 2.48
CA LYS A 35 -7.71 0.55 2.37
C LYS A 35 -8.22 0.78 0.93
N GLY A 36 -9.53 0.74 0.76
CA GLY A 36 -10.19 0.93 -0.53
C GLY A 36 -10.56 -0.37 -1.24
N VAL A 37 -10.21 -1.53 -0.68
CA VAL A 37 -10.94 -2.77 -0.89
C VAL A 37 -11.97 -2.84 0.25
N GLY A 38 -13.24 -2.98 -0.09
CA GLY A 38 -14.30 -3.20 0.89
C GLY A 38 -15.05 -4.50 0.59
N PRO A 39 -16.11 -4.83 1.35
CA PRO A 39 -16.75 -6.14 1.29
C PRO A 39 -17.21 -6.56 -0.11
N ALA A 40 -17.68 -5.57 -0.88
CA ALA A 40 -18.07 -5.78 -2.28
C ALA A 40 -16.89 -6.09 -3.21
N MET A 41 -15.72 -5.48 -2.99
CA MET A 41 -14.52 -5.75 -3.78
C MET A 41 -13.84 -7.06 -3.37
N SER A 42 -13.70 -7.32 -2.07
CA SER A 42 -13.16 -8.58 -1.55
C SER A 42 -13.94 -9.77 -2.07
N LYS A 43 -15.28 -9.69 -2.04
CA LYS A 43 -16.14 -10.71 -2.63
C LYS A 43 -15.89 -10.91 -4.13
N ARG A 44 -15.76 -9.82 -4.91
CA ARG A 44 -15.45 -9.92 -6.36
C ARG A 44 -14.09 -10.54 -6.64
N ILE A 45 -13.08 -10.21 -5.83
CA ILE A 45 -11.73 -10.80 -5.95
C ILE A 45 -11.80 -12.30 -5.68
N LEU A 46 -12.50 -12.71 -4.62
CA LEU A 46 -12.69 -14.12 -4.29
C LEU A 46 -13.50 -14.87 -5.36
N ASP A 47 -14.55 -14.24 -5.90
CA ASP A 47 -15.36 -14.83 -6.97
C ASP A 47 -14.54 -14.99 -8.25
N ALA A 48 -13.74 -13.99 -8.64
CA ALA A 48 -12.84 -14.11 -9.78
C ALA A 48 -11.78 -15.20 -9.53
N ARG A 49 -11.19 -15.28 -8.33
CA ARG A 49 -10.21 -16.33 -7.99
C ARG A 49 -10.77 -17.76 -8.17
N LYS A 50 -12.08 -17.97 -8.06
CA LYS A 50 -12.71 -19.30 -8.27
C LYS A 50 -12.52 -19.83 -9.69
N GLU A 51 -12.44 -18.96 -10.70
CA GLU A 51 -12.20 -19.41 -12.08
C GLU A 51 -10.71 -19.66 -12.37
N GLY A 52 -9.82 -19.31 -11.43
CA GLY A 52 -8.38 -19.53 -11.51
C GLY A 52 -7.59 -18.39 -10.87
N GLU A 53 -6.35 -18.68 -10.48
CA GLU A 53 -5.42 -17.67 -9.94
C GLU A 53 -5.17 -16.56 -10.96
N PHE A 54 -5.06 -15.32 -10.48
CA PHE A 54 -4.70 -14.18 -11.29
C PHE A 54 -3.26 -14.34 -11.77
N LYS A 55 -3.00 -14.09 -13.06
CA LYS A 55 -1.63 -14.11 -13.59
C LYS A 55 -0.86 -12.84 -13.25
N ASP A 56 -1.52 -11.71 -13.46
CA ASP A 56 -0.92 -10.39 -13.40
C ASP A 56 -2.00 -9.33 -13.14
N TRP A 57 -1.56 -8.09 -12.99
CA TRP A 57 -2.45 -6.97 -12.74
C TRP A 57 -3.45 -6.68 -13.88
N PRO A 58 -3.05 -6.68 -15.17
CA PRO A 58 -4.00 -6.65 -16.28
C PRO A 58 -5.10 -7.71 -16.19
N ASP A 59 -4.74 -8.98 -15.95
CA ASP A 59 -5.72 -10.07 -15.75
C ASP A 59 -6.65 -9.79 -14.56
N PHE A 60 -6.07 -9.37 -13.42
CA PHE A 60 -6.83 -8.96 -12.24
C PHE A 60 -7.82 -7.83 -12.54
N MET A 61 -7.41 -6.79 -13.27
CA MET A 61 -8.28 -5.66 -13.62
C MET A 61 -9.39 -6.05 -14.60
N GLN A 62 -9.13 -6.99 -15.52
CA GLN A 62 -10.14 -7.48 -16.46
C GLN A 62 -11.22 -8.30 -15.75
N ARG A 63 -10.82 -9.11 -14.75
CA ARG A 63 -11.73 -10.03 -14.05
C ARG A 63 -12.44 -9.36 -12.88
N VAL A 64 -11.75 -8.49 -12.15
CA VAL A 64 -12.31 -7.77 -11.00
C VAL A 64 -12.90 -6.44 -11.43
N LYS A 65 -14.20 -6.46 -11.75
CA LYS A 65 -14.96 -5.26 -12.15
C LYS A 65 -14.81 -4.13 -11.12
N GLY A 66 -14.44 -2.95 -11.61
CA GLY A 66 -14.27 -1.74 -10.81
C GLY A 66 -12.82 -1.41 -10.44
N VAL A 67 -11.87 -2.31 -10.71
CA VAL A 67 -10.44 -2.01 -10.63
C VAL A 67 -9.96 -1.56 -12.02
N LYS A 68 -9.49 -0.31 -12.09
CA LYS A 68 -8.78 0.26 -13.24
C LYS A 68 -7.41 0.72 -12.78
N GLU A 69 -6.54 1.14 -13.68
CA GLU A 69 -5.14 1.53 -13.40
C GLU A 69 -4.99 2.45 -12.17
N LYS A 70 -5.77 3.53 -12.10
CA LYS A 70 -5.74 4.46 -10.95
C LYS A 70 -6.09 3.79 -9.62
N LYS A 71 -7.02 2.82 -9.64
CA LYS A 71 -7.35 2.06 -8.44
C LYS A 71 -6.35 0.95 -8.17
N ALA A 72 -5.86 0.24 -9.18
CA ALA A 72 -4.81 -0.76 -9.03
C ALA A 72 -3.56 -0.16 -8.38
N GLY A 73 -3.12 1.02 -8.82
CA GLY A 73 -2.00 1.73 -8.20
C GLY A 73 -2.25 2.11 -6.74
N LYS A 74 -3.47 2.58 -6.41
CA LYS A 74 -3.83 2.84 -5.01
C LYS A 74 -3.86 1.57 -4.18
N LEU A 75 -4.53 0.51 -4.66
CA LEU A 75 -4.62 -0.76 -3.95
C LEU A 75 -3.24 -1.35 -3.69
N SER A 76 -2.35 -1.23 -4.67
CA SER A 76 -0.99 -1.72 -4.52
C SER A 76 -0.14 -0.90 -3.57
N ALA A 77 -0.30 0.42 -3.57
CA ALA A 77 0.31 1.29 -2.57
C ALA A 77 -0.19 0.99 -1.13
N GLU A 78 -1.43 0.53 -1.00
CA GLU A 78 -2.04 0.12 0.28
C GLU A 78 -1.70 -1.36 0.65
N GLY A 79 -0.88 -2.04 -0.16
CA GLY A 79 -0.36 -3.37 0.15
C GLY A 79 -0.99 -4.53 -0.62
N LEU A 80 -1.88 -4.30 -1.60
CA LEU A 80 -2.35 -5.36 -2.49
C LEU A 80 -1.26 -5.76 -3.49
N THR A 81 -1.03 -7.04 -3.67
CA THR A 81 -0.11 -7.58 -4.69
C THR A 81 -0.79 -8.69 -5.50
N VAL A 82 -0.27 -8.97 -6.69
CA VAL A 82 -0.70 -10.11 -7.51
C VAL A 82 0.54 -10.94 -7.81
N ASN A 83 0.59 -12.18 -7.33
CA ASN A 83 1.79 -13.03 -7.38
C ASN A 83 3.05 -12.35 -6.81
N GLY A 84 2.89 -11.63 -5.70
CA GLY A 84 3.94 -10.86 -5.04
C GLY A 84 4.42 -9.63 -5.82
N LYS A 85 3.76 -9.26 -6.93
CA LYS A 85 4.09 -8.06 -7.71
C LYS A 85 3.16 -6.91 -7.34
N ALA A 86 3.74 -5.75 -7.04
CA ALA A 86 3.01 -4.50 -6.93
C ALA A 86 2.64 -3.93 -8.31
N PHE A 87 1.55 -3.17 -8.39
CA PHE A 87 1.12 -2.50 -9.62
C PHE A 87 2.09 -1.37 -9.97
N GLY A 88 2.59 -1.34 -11.21
CA GLY A 88 3.46 -0.26 -11.70
C GLY A 88 4.92 -0.33 -11.25
N GLY A 89 5.36 -1.42 -10.59
CA GLY A 89 6.79 -1.72 -10.43
C GLY A 89 7.64 -0.61 -9.78
N THR A 90 7.07 0.19 -8.88
CA THR A 90 7.81 1.15 -8.05
C THR A 90 7.08 1.30 -6.71
N ALA A 91 7.31 0.33 -5.82
CA ALA A 91 7.08 0.55 -4.41
C ALA A 91 8.10 1.60 -3.93
N GLY A 92 7.80 2.89 -4.11
CA GLY A 92 8.74 3.95 -3.77
C GLY A 92 8.18 5.38 -3.78
N GLU A 93 7.38 5.79 -4.78
CA GLU A 93 7.14 7.23 -4.96
C GLU A 93 5.82 7.77 -4.38
N ALA A 94 4.84 6.93 -4.06
CA ALA A 94 3.53 7.43 -3.62
C ALA A 94 3.42 7.70 -2.10
N VAL A 95 4.37 7.23 -1.27
CA VAL A 95 4.34 7.48 0.19
C VAL A 95 5.15 8.72 0.59
N ALA A 96 6.06 9.21 -0.27
CA ALA A 96 6.80 10.45 -0.02
C ALA A 96 5.98 11.74 -0.29
N ALA A 97 4.89 11.67 -1.07
CA ALA A 97 4.15 12.88 -1.48
C ALA A 97 3.10 13.38 -0.45
N LYS A 98 3.04 12.82 0.77
CA LYS A 98 2.13 13.33 1.83
C LYS A 98 2.83 13.66 3.16
N ALA A 99 4.15 13.87 3.14
CA ALA A 99 4.89 14.31 4.33
C ALA A 99 5.70 15.60 4.14
N GLU A 100 5.71 16.24 2.96
CA GLU A 100 6.44 17.50 2.79
C GLU A 100 5.56 18.55 2.09
N LYS A 101 4.87 19.33 2.92
CA LYS A 101 4.45 20.69 2.57
C LYS A 101 5.74 21.49 2.29
N PRO A 102 6.01 21.98 1.07
CA PRO A 102 7.13 22.87 0.85
C PRO A 102 6.77 24.22 1.47
N ALA A 103 7.29 24.49 2.65
CA ALA A 103 7.36 25.83 3.18
C ALA A 103 8.35 26.64 2.31
N LYS A 104 7.78 27.32 1.32
CA LYS A 104 8.16 28.66 0.86
C LYS A 104 9.66 28.99 0.89
N ALA A 105 10.29 28.89 -0.27
CA ALA A 105 11.52 29.61 -0.57
C ALA A 105 11.28 31.14 -0.57
N ALA A 106 12.07 31.86 0.22
CA ALA A 106 12.50 33.24 0.02
C ALA A 106 13.59 33.52 1.06
N ALA A 107 14.71 34.19 0.84
CA ALA A 107 15.47 34.57 -0.34
C ALA A 107 16.84 35.04 0.20
N ALA A 108 17.92 34.69 -0.50
CA ALA A 108 19.24 35.34 -0.59
C ALA A 108 19.75 36.26 0.54
N LYS A 109 20.96 35.96 1.03
CA LYS A 109 22.18 36.75 0.73
C LYS A 109 23.45 36.02 1.21
N PRO A 110 24.50 35.88 0.38
CA PRO A 110 25.80 35.39 0.82
C PRO A 110 26.61 36.55 1.41
N ALA A 111 27.26 36.33 2.55
CA ALA A 111 28.20 37.26 3.15
C ALA A 111 29.55 36.55 3.34
N LYS A 112 30.55 36.94 2.54
CA LYS A 112 31.94 37.21 2.96
C LYS A 112 32.79 37.63 1.76
N PRO A 113 33.96 38.28 1.94
CA PRO A 113 34.81 38.36 3.15
C PRO A 113 34.51 39.52 4.10
#